data_AF-A0AAU0U9E5-F1
#
_entry.id   AF-A0AAU0U9E5-F1
#
_cell.length_a   1.000
_cell.length_b   1.000
_cell.length_c   1.000
_cell.angle_alpha   90.00
_cell.angle_beta   90.00
_cell.angle_gamma   90.00
#
_symmetry.space_group_name_H-M   'P 1'
#
loop_
_entity.id
_entity.type
_entity.pdbx_description
1 polymer ?
#
loop_
_entity_poly.entity_id
_entity_poly.type
_entity_poly.pdbx_seq_one_letter_code
_entity_poly.pdbx_strand_id
1 'polypeptide(L)'
;MQIDLNNSVSFTLDAVRQLIAAANDDVHNQLRVSKAGIAWISSTHVGGVAIDGLLFRLETWSAGSGCVGPVAASDSVWVMQIFNALKDNWANPRFDYVDVY
;
A
#
# COMPACT_ATOMS: atom_id res chain seq x y z
N MET A 1 9.31 3.12 5.06
CA MET A 1 8.71 4.38 4.55
C MET A 1 7.22 4.40 4.89
N GLN A 2 6.62 5.58 5.08
CA GLN A 2 5.20 5.73 5.37
C GLN A 2 4.64 6.99 4.68
N ILE A 3 3.33 7.02 4.42
CA ILE A 3 2.61 8.15 3.83
C ILE A 3 1.46 8.52 4.77
N ASP A 4 1.32 9.81 5.09
CA ASP A 4 0.15 10.33 5.77
C ASP A 4 -0.92 10.75 4.75
N LEU A 5 -2.04 10.02 4.72
CA LEU A 5 -3.14 10.22 3.79
C LEU A 5 -4.02 11.44 4.17
N ASN A 6 -3.86 12.00 5.37
CA ASN A 6 -4.55 13.23 5.77
C ASN A 6 -3.90 14.49 5.16
N ASN A 7 -2.65 14.38 4.70
CA ASN A 7 -1.89 15.49 4.18
C ASN A 7 -1.79 15.40 2.65
N SER A 8 -2.55 16.24 1.94
CA SER A 8 -2.55 16.29 0.47
C SER A 8 -1.22 16.71 -0.15
N VAL A 9 -0.33 17.36 0.61
CA VAL A 9 1.03 17.69 0.15
C VAL A 9 1.94 16.46 0.19
N SER A 10 1.69 15.54 1.14
CA SER A 10 2.48 14.31 1.31
C SER A 10 1.89 13.12 0.54
N PHE A 11 0.57 13.06 0.40
CA PHE A 11 -0.11 11.99 -0.35
C PHE A 11 -0.11 12.29 -1.86
N THR A 12 0.99 11.91 -2.52
CA THR A 12 1.23 12.13 -3.95
C THR A 12 1.58 10.82 -4.66
N LEU A 13 1.46 10.80 -6.00
CA LEU A 13 1.93 9.69 -6.83
C LEU A 13 3.41 9.37 -6.60
N ASP A 14 4.23 10.39 -6.37
CA ASP A 14 5.65 10.18 -6.13
C ASP A 14 5.92 9.55 -4.76
N ALA A 15 5.17 9.94 -3.73
CA ALA A 15 5.24 9.27 -2.43
C ALA A 15 4.85 7.79 -2.52
N VAL A 16 3.82 7.46 -3.29
CA VAL A 16 3.42 6.06 -3.54
C VAL A 16 4.50 5.31 -4.31
N ARG A 17 5.10 5.92 -5.35
CA ARG A 17 6.23 5.35 -6.07
C ARG A 17 7.39 5.01 -5.14
N GLN A 18 7.79 5.97 -4.29
CA GLN A 18 8.88 5.78 -3.34
C GLN A 18 8.54 4.70 -2.30
N LEU A 19 7.27 4.62 -1.85
CA LEU A 19 6.82 3.57 -0.93
C LEU A 19 6.98 2.19 -1.55
N ILE A 20 6.52 2.00 -2.79
CA ILE A 20 6.65 0.75 -3.55
C ILE A 20 8.13 0.40 -3.78
N ALA A 21 8.93 1.38 -4.19
CA ALA A 21 10.36 1.21 -4.47
C ALA A 21 11.16 0.77 -3.24
N ALA A 22 10.76 1.20 -2.05
CA ALA A 22 11.47 0.93 -0.80
C ALA A 22 11.20 -0.46 -0.21
N ALA A 23 10.22 -1.20 -0.73
CA ALA A 23 9.88 -2.54 -0.24
C ALA A 23 10.73 -3.64 -0.89
N ASN A 24 10.91 -4.74 -0.16
CA ASN A 24 11.73 -5.87 -0.58
C ASN A 24 10.87 -6.94 -1.25
N ASP A 25 11.06 -7.18 -2.54
CA ASP A 25 10.30 -8.17 -3.31
C ASP A 25 10.69 -9.62 -2.96
N ASP A 26 11.79 -9.87 -2.24
CA ASP A 26 12.19 -11.24 -1.84
C ASP A 26 11.33 -11.83 -0.69
N VAL A 27 10.37 -11.05 -0.16
CA VAL A 27 9.49 -11.45 0.95
C VAL A 27 8.04 -11.11 0.64
N HIS A 28 7.10 -11.71 1.37
CA HIS A 28 5.70 -11.32 1.27
C HIS A 28 5.50 -9.90 1.78
N ASN A 29 4.74 -9.10 1.03
CA ASN A 29 4.44 -7.72 1.37
C ASN A 29 2.93 -7.51 1.44
N GLN A 30 2.52 -6.54 2.23
CA GLN A 30 1.15 -6.06 2.22
C GLN A 30 1.12 -4.57 2.51
N LEU A 31 0.45 -3.81 1.63
CA LEU A 31 0.16 -2.41 1.92
C LEU A 31 -0.97 -2.34 2.94
N ARG A 32 -0.73 -1.61 4.02
CA ARG A 32 -1.64 -1.45 5.16
C ARG A 32 -1.88 0.01 5.44
N VAL A 33 -3.09 0.33 5.85
CA VAL A 33 -3.50 1.67 6.27
C VAL A 33 -4.11 1.61 7.66
N SER A 34 -3.59 2.42 8.57
CA SER A 34 -4.13 2.54 9.93
C SER A 34 -5.37 3.42 9.97
N LYS A 35 -6.19 3.31 11.03
CA LYS A 35 -7.31 4.23 11.29
C LYS A 35 -6.88 5.70 11.45
N ALA A 36 -5.60 5.96 11.70
CA ALA A 36 -5.03 7.30 11.74
C ALA A 36 -4.68 7.87 10.35
N GLY A 37 -4.87 7.11 9.26
CA GLY A 37 -4.54 7.54 7.91
C GLY A 37 -3.07 7.38 7.54
N ILE A 38 -2.30 6.57 8.28
CA ILE A 38 -0.91 6.25 7.91
C ILE A 38 -0.89 5.00 7.04
N ALA A 39 -0.33 5.09 5.84
CA ALA A 39 -0.11 4.00 4.90
C ALA A 39 1.36 3.54 4.89
N TRP A 40 1.58 2.22 4.88
CA TRP A 40 2.92 1.62 4.79
C TRP A 40 2.88 0.23 4.16
N ILE A 41 4.02 -0.26 3.69
CA ILE A 41 4.20 -1.67 3.29
C ILE A 41 4.78 -2.44 4.46
N SER A 42 4.10 -3.51 4.88
CA SER A 42 4.58 -4.45 5.89
C SER A 42 5.11 -5.70 5.23
N SER A 43 6.31 -6.13 5.64
CA SER A 43 6.92 -7.41 5.26
C SER A 43 6.89 -8.46 6.38
N THR A 44 6.50 -8.06 7.60
CA THR A 44 6.45 -8.93 8.79
C THR A 44 5.04 -9.43 9.07
N HIS A 45 4.03 -8.63 8.76
CA HIS A 45 2.63 -8.99 8.94
C HIS A 45 1.93 -8.88 7.59
N VAL A 46 1.36 -9.99 7.14
CA VAL A 46 0.59 -10.09 5.89
C VAL A 46 -0.71 -10.85 6.14
N GLY A 47 -1.63 -10.86 5.16
CA GLY A 47 -2.91 -11.57 5.27
C GLY A 47 -3.76 -11.10 6.46
N GLY A 48 -4.18 -12.05 7.29
CA GLY A 48 -5.01 -11.80 8.49
C GLY A 48 -4.23 -11.53 9.78
N VAL A 49 -2.90 -11.38 9.71
CA VAL A 49 -2.07 -11.22 10.92
C VAL A 49 -2.03 -9.74 11.36
N ALA A 50 -2.21 -9.48 12.66
CA ALA A 50 -2.09 -8.16 13.28
C ALA A 50 -2.92 -7.08 12.56
N ILE A 51 -4.22 -7.36 12.37
CA ILE A 51 -5.15 -6.47 11.65
C ILE A 51 -5.88 -5.47 12.56
N ASP A 52 -5.73 -5.61 13.88
CA ASP A 52 -6.29 -4.65 14.83
C ASP A 52 -5.72 -3.24 14.61
N GLY A 53 -6.59 -2.24 14.57
CA GLY A 53 -6.21 -0.84 14.34
C GLY A 53 -5.97 -0.46 12.87
N LEU A 54 -6.03 -1.42 11.94
CA LEU A 54 -6.09 -1.11 10.52
C LEU A 54 -7.46 -0.53 10.14
N LEU A 55 -7.46 0.39 9.19
CA LEU A 55 -8.66 0.79 8.47
C LEU A 55 -8.91 -0.17 7.31
N PHE A 56 -7.89 -0.41 6.49
CA PHE A 56 -7.91 -1.40 5.43
C PHE A 56 -6.50 -1.89 5.10
N ARG A 57 -6.43 -2.98 4.35
CA ARG A 57 -5.22 -3.56 3.78
C ARG A 57 -5.50 -4.06 2.37
N LEU A 58 -4.49 -4.04 1.51
CA LEU A 58 -4.56 -4.64 0.18
C LEU A 58 -4.33 -6.15 0.22
N GLU A 59 -4.47 -6.84 -0.91
CA GLU A 59 -4.08 -8.24 -1.01
C GLU A 59 -2.61 -8.45 -0.63
N THR A 60 -2.26 -9.68 -0.28
CA THR A 60 -0.87 -10.00 0.00
C THR A 60 -0.11 -10.13 -1.32
N TRP A 61 0.88 -9.28 -1.51
CA TRP A 61 1.82 -9.36 -2.61
C TRP A 61 2.87 -10.42 -2.28
N SER A 62 2.93 -11.46 -3.10
CA SER A 62 3.79 -12.61 -2.83
C SER A 62 5.26 -12.28 -3.09
N ALA A 63 6.17 -12.96 -2.39
CA ALA A 63 7.59 -12.84 -2.69
C ALA A 63 7.84 -13.15 -4.18
N GLY A 64 8.55 -12.25 -4.87
CA GLY A 64 8.87 -12.32 -6.29
C GLY A 64 7.68 -12.06 -7.21
N SER A 65 6.57 -11.49 -6.71
CA SER A 65 5.42 -11.16 -7.57
C SER A 65 5.66 -9.94 -8.46
N GLY A 66 6.71 -9.15 -8.19
CA GLY A 66 6.99 -7.92 -8.94
C GLY A 66 6.02 -6.78 -8.60
N CYS A 67 5.29 -6.86 -7.49
CA CYS A 67 4.37 -5.80 -7.04
C CYS A 67 5.11 -4.68 -6.28
N VAL A 68 6.32 -4.95 -5.79
CA VAL A 68 7.16 -3.99 -5.06
C VAL A 68 8.58 -3.92 -5.62
N GLY A 69 9.36 -2.97 -5.08
CA GLY A 69 10.72 -2.73 -5.50
C GLY A 69 10.84 -1.76 -6.68
N PRO A 70 12.07 -1.45 -7.14
CA PRO A 70 12.32 -0.40 -8.13
C PRO A 70 11.65 -0.64 -9.48
N VAL A 71 11.52 -1.90 -9.88
CA VAL A 71 10.88 -2.28 -11.16
C VAL A 71 9.39 -1.98 -11.11
N ALA A 72 8.67 -2.44 -10.08
CA ALA A 72 7.25 -2.14 -9.88
C ALA A 72 6.99 -0.63 -9.79
N ALA A 73 7.87 0.09 -9.08
CA ALA A 73 7.77 1.54 -8.94
C ALA A 73 7.99 2.32 -10.26
N SER A 74 8.63 1.70 -11.25
CA SER A 74 8.82 2.30 -12.58
C SER A 74 7.57 2.20 -13.47
N ASP A 75 6.63 1.30 -13.14
CA ASP A 75 5.35 1.19 -13.82
C ASP A 75 4.39 2.28 -13.34
N SER A 76 4.14 3.26 -14.20
CA SER A 76 3.26 4.38 -13.90
C SER A 76 1.77 3.99 -13.79
N VAL A 77 1.35 2.93 -14.49
CA VAL A 77 -0.03 2.41 -14.41
C VAL A 77 -0.23 1.76 -13.05
N TRP A 78 0.71 0.91 -12.63
CA TRP A 78 0.68 0.27 -11.32
C TRP A 78 0.68 1.29 -10.18
N VAL A 79 1.61 2.26 -10.21
CA VAL A 79 1.67 3.33 -9.19
C VAL A 79 0.35 4.11 -9.13
N MET A 80 -0.28 4.39 -10.28
CA MET A 80 -1.56 5.08 -10.35
C MET A 80 -2.70 4.23 -9.76
N GLN A 81 -2.74 2.92 -10.05
CA GLN A 81 -3.73 2.00 -9.48
C GLN A 81 -3.64 1.99 -7.95
N ILE A 82 -2.44 1.86 -7.39
CA ILE A 82 -2.23 1.88 -5.93
C ILE A 82 -2.59 3.24 -5.32
N PHE A 83 -2.23 4.34 -5.98
CA PHE A 83 -2.63 5.68 -5.52
C PHE A 83 -4.15 5.84 -5.48
N ASN A 84 -4.87 5.41 -6.51
CA ASN A 84 -6.33 5.46 -6.55
C ASN A 84 -6.96 4.54 -5.49
N ALA A 85 -6.43 3.33 -5.33
CA ALA A 85 -6.88 2.41 -4.29
C ALA A 85 -6.74 3.02 -2.88
N LEU A 86 -5.60 3.67 -2.58
CA LEU A 86 -5.39 4.40 -1.33
C LEU A 86 -6.41 5.53 -1.17
N LYS A 87 -6.57 6.35 -2.21
CA LYS A 87 -7.44 7.54 -2.19
C LYS A 87 -8.90 7.17 -1.98
N ASP A 88 -9.39 6.21 -2.73
CA ASP A 88 -10.82 5.85 -2.75
C ASP A 88 -11.22 5.11 -1.46
N ASN A 89 -10.38 4.18 -0.98
CA ASN A 89 -10.66 3.46 0.26
C ASN A 89 -10.42 4.30 1.51
N TRP A 90 -9.56 5.32 1.45
CA TRP A 90 -9.44 6.29 2.54
C TRP A 90 -10.66 7.21 2.61
N ALA A 91 -11.13 7.71 1.46
CA ALA A 91 -12.30 8.60 1.41
C ALA A 91 -13.62 7.89 1.76
N ASN A 92 -13.74 6.60 1.42
CA ASN A 92 -14.95 5.80 1.68
C ASN A 92 -14.60 4.33 2.00
N PRO A 93 -14.14 4.03 3.23
CA PRO A 93 -13.74 2.68 3.60
C PRO A 93 -14.95 1.75 3.69
N ARG A 94 -15.16 0.95 2.65
CA ARG A 94 -16.25 -0.05 2.60
C ARG A 94 -15.83 -1.42 3.11
N PHE A 95 -14.56 -1.76 2.90
CA PHE A 95 -13.99 -3.06 3.23
C PHE A 95 -12.64 -2.87 3.92
N ASP A 96 -12.31 -3.79 4.84
CA ASP A 96 -11.02 -3.83 5.52
C ASP A 96 -9.96 -4.60 4.71
N TYR A 97 -10.39 -5.34 3.68
CA TYR A 97 -9.59 -6.02 2.68
C TYR A 97 -9.94 -5.51 1.29
N VAL A 98 -8.93 -5.07 0.55
CA VAL A 98 -9.05 -4.49 -0.79
C VAL A 98 -8.25 -5.37 -1.74
N ASP A 99 -8.84 -5.70 -2.89
CA ASP A 99 -8.18 -6.42 -3.96
C ASP A 99 -8.00 -5.48 -5.17
N VAL A 100 -6.78 -5.34 -5.68
CA VAL A 100 -6.47 -4.47 -6.84
C VAL A 100 -6.14 -5.33 -8.05
N TYR A 101 -7.01 -5.23 -9.07
CA TYR A 101 -6.90 -5.88 -10.37
C TYR A 101 -6.48 -4.92 -11.48
#